data_AF-A0A3D5QBF6-F1
#
_entry.id   AF-A0A3D5QBF6-F1
#
_cell.length_a   1.000
_cell.length_b   1.000
_cell.length_c   1.000
_cell.angle_alpha   90.00
_cell.angle_beta   90.00
_cell.angle_gamma   90.00
#
_symmetry.space_group_name_H-M   'P 1'
#
loop_
_entity.id
_entity.type
_entity.pdbx_description
1 polymer ?
#
loop_
_entity_poly.entity_id
_entity_poly.type
_entity_poly.pdbx_seq_one_letter_code
_entity_poly.pdbx_strand_id
1 'polypeptide(L)'
;QEEAAKEVVEASAGGGMVTVKVNGRQELLEINIEDDVINPEDKDMLSDLIIAAVNEGMKKAHDMVQERMSEITGGMGMNIPGMF
;
A
#
# COMPACT_ATOMS: atom_id res chain seq x y z
N GLN A 1 6.73 -16.04 -2.11
CA GLN A 1 6.20 -15.13 -3.16
C GLN A 1 4.68 -15.02 -3.07
N GLU A 2 3.91 -16.11 -2.97
CA GLU A 2 2.44 -16.03 -2.82
C GLU A 2 1.93 -15.36 -1.52
N GLU A 3 2.69 -15.45 -0.42
CA GLU A 3 2.27 -14.87 0.87
C GLU A 3 2.31 -13.33 0.85
N ALA A 4 3.46 -12.74 0.46
CA ALA A 4 3.61 -11.28 0.32
C ALA A 4 2.61 -10.68 -0.70
N ALA A 5 2.23 -11.45 -1.72
CA ALA A 5 1.24 -11.03 -2.70
C ALA A 5 -0.18 -10.88 -2.11
N LYS A 6 -0.49 -11.60 -1.02
CA LYS A 6 -1.78 -11.56 -0.33
C LYS A 6 -1.81 -10.58 0.84
N GLU A 7 -0.66 -10.14 1.35
CA GLU A 7 -0.59 -9.13 2.39
C GLU A 7 -1.25 -7.82 1.92
N VAL A 8 -1.96 -7.16 2.84
CA VAL A 8 -2.74 -5.95 2.60
C VAL A 8 -2.16 -4.82 3.43
N VAL A 9 -1.96 -3.67 2.79
CA VAL A 9 -1.57 -2.43 3.44
C VAL A 9 -2.71 -1.42 3.40
N GLU A 10 -2.70 -0.51 4.37
CA GLU A 10 -3.64 0.61 4.44
C GLU A 10 -2.91 1.94 4.24
N ALA A 11 -3.53 2.84 3.48
CA ALA A 11 -3.07 4.20 3.27
C ALA A 11 -4.24 5.17 3.32
N SER A 12 -3.97 6.41 3.69
CA SER A 12 -5.00 7.45 3.75
C SER A 12 -4.48 8.79 3.28
N ALA A 13 -5.41 9.66 2.92
CA ALA A 13 -5.19 11.06 2.57
C ALA A 13 -6.17 11.95 3.33
N GLY A 14 -5.86 13.24 3.42
CA GLY A 14 -6.76 14.22 4.07
C GLY A 14 -6.97 13.94 5.55
N GLY A 15 -5.98 13.39 6.26
CA GLY A 15 -6.12 13.08 7.69
C GLY A 15 -7.01 11.88 8.02
N GLY A 16 -7.34 11.04 7.04
CA GLY A 16 -8.21 9.86 7.22
C GLY A 16 -9.48 9.91 6.38
N MET A 17 -9.83 11.09 5.86
CA MET A 17 -11.05 11.33 5.08
C MET A 17 -11.19 10.41 3.86
N VAL A 18 -10.08 10.00 3.25
CA VAL A 18 -10.05 8.91 2.28
C VAL A 18 -9.03 7.88 2.73
N THR A 19 -9.47 6.63 2.87
CA THR A 19 -8.62 5.49 3.26
C THR A 19 -8.77 4.37 2.23
N VAL A 20 -7.67 3.69 1.90
CA VAL A 20 -7.64 2.61 0.91
C VAL A 20 -6.91 1.39 1.43
N LYS A 21 -7.32 0.21 0.98
CA LYS A 21 -6.60 -1.06 1.19
C LYS A 21 -6.08 -1.60 -0.13
N VAL A 22 -4.79 -1.89 -0.19
CA VAL A 22 -4.11 -2.39 -1.40
C VAL A 22 -3.32 -3.64 -1.04
N ASN A 23 -3.36 -4.69 -1.86
CA ASN A 23 -2.58 -5.90 -1.64
C ASN A 23 -1.21 -5.87 -2.34
N GLY A 24 -0.34 -6.82 -2.02
CA GLY A 24 0.98 -6.99 -2.65
C GLY A 24 0.95 -7.29 -4.17
N ARG A 25 -0.22 -7.55 -4.77
CA ARG A 25 -0.41 -7.64 -6.23
C ARG A 25 -0.76 -6.27 -6.86
N GLN A 26 -0.70 -5.20 -6.07
CA GLN A 26 -1.14 -3.86 -6.46
C GLN A 26 -2.62 -3.82 -6.86
N GLU A 27 -3.45 -4.67 -6.27
CA GLU A 27 -4.89 -4.63 -6.42
C GLU A 27 -5.48 -3.77 -5.30
N LEU A 28 -6.23 -2.74 -5.69
CA LEU A 28 -7.05 -1.96 -4.77
C LEU A 28 -8.25 -2.80 -4.34
N LEU A 29 -8.36 -3.09 -3.04
CA LEU A 29 -9.39 -3.95 -2.46
C LEU A 29 -10.57 -3.17 -1.88
N GLU A 30 -10.29 -2.01 -1.30
CA GLU A 30 -11.27 -1.20 -0.58
C GLU A 30 -10.91 0.28 -0.70
N ILE A 31 -11.93 1.13 -0.87
CA ILE A 31 -11.85 2.58 -0.65
C ILE A 31 -12.95 2.93 0.36
N ASN A 32 -12.59 3.64 1.41
CA ASN A 32 -13.49 4.28 2.35
C ASN A 32 -13.36 5.81 2.22
N ILE A 33 -14.48 6.50 2.22
CA ILE A 33 -14.58 7.95 2.07
C ILE A 33 -15.52 8.45 3.16
N GLU A 34 -15.06 9.37 4.00
CA GLU A 34 -15.89 9.99 5.03
C GLU A 34 -16.94 10.91 4.41
N ASP A 35 -18.14 10.96 5.01
CA ASP A 35 -19.28 11.73 4.47
C ASP A 35 -18.95 13.22 4.29
N ASP A 36 -18.10 13.77 5.16
CA ASP A 36 -17.73 15.19 5.18
C ASP A 36 -16.99 15.64 3.91
N VAL A 37 -16.34 14.73 3.16
CA VAL A 37 -15.67 15.06 1.89
C VAL A 37 -16.53 14.80 0.66
N ILE A 38 -17.75 14.28 0.83
CA ILE A 38 -18.69 14.04 -0.27
C ILE A 38 -19.49 15.32 -0.53
N ASN A 39 -18.83 16.32 -1.10
CA ASN A 39 -19.45 17.59 -1.47
C ASN A 39 -19.53 17.76 -3.00
N PRO A 40 -20.75 17.82 -3.59
CA PRO A 40 -20.92 18.03 -5.02
C PRO A 40 -20.34 19.33 -5.57
N GLU A 41 -20.17 20.35 -4.72
CA GLU A 41 -19.59 21.64 -5.07
C GLU A 41 -18.05 21.62 -5.04
N ASP A 42 -17.43 20.59 -4.46
CA ASP A 42 -15.97 20.46 -4.31
C ASP A 42 -15.47 19.05 -4.70
N LYS A 43 -15.73 18.68 -5.96
CA LYS A 43 -15.34 17.39 -6.52
C LYS A 43 -13.84 17.26 -6.75
N ASP A 44 -13.16 18.38 -6.96
CA ASP A 44 -11.73 18.41 -7.25
C ASP A 44 -10.93 18.01 -6.00
N MET A 45 -11.30 18.52 -4.82
CA MET A 45 -10.71 18.09 -3.55
C MET A 45 -10.88 16.58 -3.33
N LEU A 46 -12.08 16.04 -3.50
CA LEU A 46 -12.31 14.60 -3.31
C LEU A 46 -11.46 13.77 -4.29
N SER A 47 -11.36 14.21 -5.54
CA SER A 47 -10.54 13.55 -6.56
C SER A 47 -9.07 13.54 -6.18
N ASP A 48 -8.55 14.67 -5.70
CA ASP A 48 -7.15 14.79 -5.24
C ASP A 48 -6.87 13.87 -4.04
N LEU A 49 -7.79 13.79 -3.09
CA LEU A 49 -7.67 12.90 -1.93
C LEU A 49 -7.65 11.42 -2.35
N ILE A 50 -8.50 11.02 -3.29
CA ILE A 50 -8.52 9.65 -3.83
C ILE A 50 -7.19 9.33 -4.52
N ILE A 51 -6.69 10.22 -5.37
CA ILE A 51 -5.41 10.05 -6.06
C ILE A 51 -4.27 9.89 -5.05
N ALA A 52 -4.23 10.75 -4.03
CA ALA A 52 -3.21 10.71 -3.00
C ALA A 52 -3.25 9.39 -2.21
N ALA A 53 -4.43 8.97 -1.73
CA ALA A 53 -4.57 7.76 -0.92
C ALA A 53 -4.23 6.50 -1.74
N VAL A 54 -4.73 6.40 -2.98
CA VAL A 54 -4.46 5.25 -3.86
C VAL A 54 -2.97 5.14 -4.19
N ASN A 55 -2.33 6.24 -4.60
CA ASN A 55 -0.90 6.21 -4.94
C ASN A 55 -0.04 5.83 -3.73
N GLU A 56 -0.35 6.36 -2.55
CA GLU A 56 0.35 5.98 -1.31
C GLU A 56 0.11 4.50 -0.97
N GLY A 57 -1.11 3.98 -1.13
CA GLY A 57 -1.41 2.56 -0.94
C GLY A 57 -0.62 1.66 -1.89
N MET A 58 -0.55 2.03 -3.17
CA MET A 58 0.23 1.31 -4.18
C MET A 58 1.73 1.31 -3.88
N LYS A 59 2.25 2.45 -3.41
CA LYS A 59 3.64 2.59 -2.99
C LYS A 59 3.95 1.71 -1.78
N LYS A 60 3.13 1.78 -0.72
CA LYS A 60 3.28 0.94 0.48
C LYS A 60 3.20 -0.55 0.15
N ALA A 61 2.32 -0.96 -0.76
CA ALA A 61 2.20 -2.35 -1.18
C ALA A 61 3.47 -2.83 -1.90
N HIS A 62 4.03 -1.97 -2.77
CA HIS A 62 5.30 -2.25 -3.43
C HIS A 62 6.45 -2.37 -2.42
N ASP A 63 6.58 -1.41 -1.51
CA ASP A 63 7.64 -1.36 -0.51
C ASP A 63 7.57 -2.59 0.42
N MET A 64 6.37 -2.98 0.85
CA MET A 64 6.14 -4.20 1.65
C MET A 64 6.63 -5.47 0.92
N VAL A 65 6.33 -5.61 -0.37
CA VAL A 65 6.80 -6.77 -1.15
C VAL A 65 8.33 -6.77 -1.26
N GLN A 66 8.96 -5.60 -1.47
CA GLN A 66 10.42 -5.49 -1.53
C GLN A 66 11.09 -5.81 -0.20
N GLU A 67 10.50 -5.37 0.91
CA GLU A 67 10.97 -5.68 2.25
C GLU A 67 10.94 -7.19 2.50
N ARG A 68 9.82 -7.86 2.20
CA ARG A 68 9.71 -9.33 2.30
C ARG A 68 10.73 -10.08 1.46
N MET A 69 10.98 -9.63 0.23
CA MET A 69 12.02 -10.24 -0.62
C MET A 69 13.42 -10.01 -0.03
N SER A 70 13.67 -8.84 0.56
CA SER A 70 14.94 -8.51 1.21
C SER A 70 15.16 -9.32 2.49
N GLU A 71 14.12 -9.56 3.30
CA GLU A 71 14.19 -10.43 4.48
C GLU A 71 14.56 -11.87 4.09
N ILE A 72 13.94 -12.40 3.04
CA ILE A 72 14.22 -13.75 2.53
C ILE A 72 15.66 -13.85 2.02
N THR A 73 16.09 -12.91 1.18
CA THR A 73 17.42 -12.95 0.56
C THR A 73 18.54 -12.61 1.55
N GLY A 74 18.31 -11.65 2.46
CA GLY A 74 19.21 -11.28 3.56
C GLY A 74 19.34 -12.38 4.61
N GLY A 75 18.25 -13.09 4.94
CA GLY A 75 18.28 -14.27 5.80
C GLY A 75 19.00 -15.47 5.16
N MET A 76 18.98 -15.56 3.83
CA MET A 76 19.70 -16.59 3.07
C MET A 76 21.20 -16.27 2.94
N GLY A 77 21.58 -14.99 2.88
CA GLY A 77 22.98 -14.53 2.84
C GLY A 77 23.78 -14.82 4.11
N MET A 78 23.12 -14.95 5.27
CA MET A 78 23.74 -15.36 6.54
C MET A 78 23.90 -16.89 6.68
N ASN A 79 23.29 -17.67 5.78
CA ASN A 79 23.27 -19.14 5.81
C ASN A 79 23.91 -19.76 4.55
N ILE A 80 24.83 -19.06 3.88
CA ILE A 80 25.74 -19.70 2.91
C ILE A 80 27.03 -20.11 3.64
N PRO A 81 27.10 -21.33 4.22
CA PRO A 81 28.37 -21.87 4.67
C PRO A 81 29.25 -22.09 3.43
N GLY A 82 30.31 -21.30 3.28
CA GLY A 82 31.32 -21.53 2.26
C GLY A 82 31.80 -20.31 1.46
N MET A 83 31.38 -19.09 1.78
CA MET A 83 32.09 -17.90 1.29
C MET A 83 33.17 -17.54 2.31
N PHE A 84 34.39 -18.00 2.03
CA PHE A 84 35.62 -17.59 2.71
C PHE A 84 35.93 -16.11 2.48
#